data_AF-A0A951VKF3-F1
#
_entry.id   AF-A0A951VKF3-F1
#
_cell.length_a   1.000
_cell.length_b   1.000
_cell.length_c   1.000
_cell.angle_alpha   90.00
_cell.angle_beta   90.00
_cell.angle_gamma   90.00
#
_symmetry.space_group_name_H-M   'P 1'
#
loop_
_entity.id
_entity.type
_entity.pdbx_description
1 polymer ?
#
loop_
_entity_poly.entity_id
_entity_poly.type
_entity_poly.pdbx_seq_one_letter_code
_entity_poly.pdbx_strand_id
1 'polypeptide(L)' 'MKAAIYALADNPRPNGYKKLKGRNGYRIRVADYRIIYEVFYNFLLVDVIDLGHRKDIYE' A
#
# COMPACT_ATOMS: atom_id res chain seq x y z
N MET A 1 -5.62 3.21 -10.42
CA MET A 1 -4.30 3.19 -9.75
C MET A 1 -4.00 4.52 -9.06
N LYS A 2 -3.75 5.61 -9.81
CA LYS A 2 -3.41 6.95 -9.27
C LYS A 2 -4.34 7.43 -8.13
N ALA A 3 -5.66 7.35 -8.34
CA ALA A 3 -6.65 7.75 -7.32
C ALA A 3 -6.53 6.94 -6.01
N ALA A 4 -6.21 5.64 -6.10
CA ALA A 4 -6.04 4.80 -4.92
C ALA A 4 -4.77 5.15 -4.14
N ILE A 5 -3.69 5.56 -4.83
CA ILE A 5 -2.47 6.05 -4.18
C ILE A 5 -2.77 7.34 -3.42
N TYR A 6 -3.42 8.32 -4.06
CA TYR A 6 -3.73 9.59 -3.41
C TYR A 6 -4.68 9.43 -2.21
N ALA A 7 -5.66 8.53 -2.31
CA ALA A 7 -6.56 8.25 -1.18
C ALA A 7 -5.84 7.72 0.07
N LEU A 8 -4.61 7.19 -0.05
CA LEU A 8 -3.81 6.78 1.11
C LEU A 8 -3.34 7.97 1.94
N ALA A 9 -3.22 9.17 1.37
CA ALA A 9 -2.89 10.37 2.12
C ALA A 9 -4.01 10.74 3.10
N ASP A 10 -5.26 10.61 2.68
CA ASP A 10 -6.43 10.91 3.52
C ASP A 10 -6.71 9.81 4.54
N ASN A 11 -6.63 8.55 4.11
CA ASN A 11 -6.78 7.38 4.98
C ASN A 11 -5.70 6.34 4.68
N PRO A 12 -4.61 6.34 5.46
CA PRO A 12 -3.52 5.37 5.29
C PRO A 12 -3.90 3.91 5.60
N ARG A 13 -5.11 3.64 6.11
CA ARG A 13 -5.61 2.28 6.39
C ARG A 13 -7.02 2.11 5.84
N PRO A 14 -7.21 2.20 4.52
CA PRO A 14 -8.53 2.16 3.90
C PRO A 14 -9.12 0.74 4.00
N ASN A 15 -10.43 0.60 3.81
CA ASN A 15 -11.08 -0.72 3.84
C ASN A 15 -10.39 -1.71 2.87
N GLY A 16 -10.15 -2.93 3.35
CA GLY A 16 -9.45 -3.97 2.59
C GLY A 16 -7.93 -3.94 2.70
N TYR A 17 -7.33 -2.98 3.43
CA TYR A 17 -5.90 -3.03 3.73
C TYR A 17 -5.52 -4.29 4.52
N LYS A 18 -4.30 -4.78 4.28
CA LYS A 18 -3.73 -5.93 5.00
C LYS A 18 -2.30 -5.62 5.39
N LYS A 19 -1.93 -5.89 6.65
CA LYS A 19 -0.53 -5.86 7.09
C LYS A 19 0.26 -6.94 6.35
N LEU A 20 1.49 -6.64 5.98
CA LEU A 20 2.40 -7.62 5.38
C LEU A 20 2.87 -8.63 6.43
N LYS A 21 3.18 -9.84 5.97
CA LYS A 21 3.83 -10.87 6.79
C LYS A 21 5.34 -10.75 6.61
N GLY A 22 6.11 -10.90 7.69
CA GLY A 22 7.58 -10.93 7.65
C GLY A 22 8.29 -9.59 7.46
N ARG A 23 7.56 -8.50 7.20
CA ARG A 23 8.10 -7.14 7.18
C ARG A 23 7.07 -6.10 7.62
N ASN A 24 7.55 -4.89 7.89
CA ASN A 24 6.68 -3.73 8.12
C ASN A 24 5.93 -3.35 6.84
N GLY A 25 4.89 -2.54 7.02
CA GLY A 25 4.05 -2.07 5.93
C GLY A 25 2.78 -2.88 5.70
N TYR A 26 2.05 -2.41 4.72
CA TYR A 26 0.70 -2.82 4.38
C TYR A 26 0.58 -3.00 2.88
N ARG A 27 -0.50 -3.66 2.46
CA ARG A 27 -0.92 -3.74 1.07
C ARG A 27 -2.39 -3.40 0.91
N ILE A 28 -2.73 -2.82 -0.22
CA ILE A 28 -4.10 -2.74 -0.74
C ILE A 28 -4.16 -3.37 -2.13
N ARG A 29 -5.32 -3.91 -2.48
CA ARG A 29 -5.60 -4.43 -3.81
C ARG A 29 -6.38 -3.39 -4.61
N VAL A 30 -5.93 -3.11 -5.82
CA VAL A 30 -6.61 -2.22 -6.76
C VAL A 30 -6.76 -2.97 -8.08
N ALA A 31 -7.95 -3.53 -8.31
CA ALA A 31 -8.21 -4.47 -9.40
C ALA A 31 -7.18 -5.63 -9.42
N ASP A 32 -6.37 -5.74 -10.47
CA ASP A 32 -5.35 -6.78 -10.62
C ASP A 32 -3.96 -6.39 -10.08
N TYR A 33 -3.83 -5.23 -9.46
CA TYR A 33 -2.57 -4.76 -8.91
C TYR A 33 -2.59 -4.73 -7.38
N ARG A 34 -1.40 -4.74 -6.78
CA ARG A 34 -1.20 -4.45 -5.37
C ARG A 34 -0.34 -3.20 -5.24
N ILE A 35 -0.64 -2.43 -4.20
CA ILE A 35 0.18 -1.31 -3.74
C ILE A 35 0.73 -1.72 -2.39
N ILE A 36 2.05 -1.66 -2.23
CA ILE A 36 2.73 -1.90 -0.97
C ILE A 36 3.24 -0.58 -0.44
N TYR A 37 2.95 -0.29 0.82
CA TYR A 37 3.30 0.97 1.44
C TYR A 37 3.57 0.86 2.94
N GLU A 38 4.28 1.83 3.48
CA GLU A 38 4.51 2.04 4.90
C GLU A 38 3.90 3.36 5.37
N VAL A 39 3.62 3.46 6.68
CA VAL A 39 3.05 4.66 7.30
C VAL A 39 3.96 5.08 8.45
N PHE A 40 4.56 6.25 8.31
CA PHE A 40 5.45 6.85 9.30
C PHE A 40 4.75 8.01 9.99
N TYR A 41 4.21 7.74 11.19
CA TYR A 41 3.45 8.73 11.95
C TYR A 41 4.29 9.92 12.43
N ASN A 42 5.58 9.72 12.69
CA ASN A 42 6.48 10.79 13.16
C ASN A 42 6.71 11.87 12.11
N PHE A 43 6.55 11.53 10.82
CA PHE A 43 6.81 12.43 9.69
C PHE A 43 5.56 12.66 8.83
N LEU A 44 4.40 12.14 9.25
CA LEU A 44 3.14 12.16 8.50
C LEU A 44 3.32 11.68 7.05
N LEU A 45 4.14 10.65 6.86
CA LEU A 45 4.52 10.13 5.55
C LEU A 45 3.87 8.79 5.27
N VAL A 46 3.28 8.66 4.07
CA VAL A 46 2.93 7.37 3.47
C VAL A 46 3.92 7.10 2.35
N ASP A 47 4.76 6.09 2.54
CA ASP A 47 5.80 5.72 1.58
C ASP A 47 5.31 4.54 0.73
N VAL A 48 5.13 4.74 -0.58
CA VAL A 48 4.73 3.69 -1.50
C VAL A 48 5.98 2.99 -2.02
N ILE A 49 6.26 1.83 -1.43
CA ILE A 49 7.48 1.07 -1.64
C ILE A 49 7.46 0.36 -2.99
N ASP A 50 6.31 -0.21 -3.37
CA ASP A 50 6.21 -1.01 -4.58
C ASP A 50 4.78 -1.06 -5.12
N LEU A 51 4.67 -1.26 -6.42
CA LEU A 51 3.42 -1.35 -7.17
C LEU A 51 3.60 -2.31 -8.32
N GLY A 52 2.81 -3.38 -8.29
CA GLY A 52 2.95 -4.47 -9.25
C GLY A 52 1.66 -5.22 -9.46
N HIS A 53 1.59 -5.92 -10.58
CA HIS A 53 0.50 -6.82 -10.87
C HIS A 53 0.48 -7.97 -9.84
N ARG A 54 -0.70 -8.50 -9.52
CA ARG A 54 -0.90 -9.43 -8.39
C ARG A 54 -0.11 -10.73 -8.49
N LYS A 55 0.36 -11.08 -9.68
CA LYS A 55 1.15 -12.29 -9.93
C LYS A 55 2.63 -12.06 -9.62
N ASP A 56 3.12 -10.83 -9.84
CA ASP A 56 4.56 -10.58 -10.00
C ASP A 56 5.14 -9.71 -8.86
N ILE A 57 4.30 -9.04 -8.07
CA ILE A 57 4.76 -8.12 -6.98
C ILE A 57 5.46 -8.79 -5.78
N TYR A 58 5.68 -10.10 -5.84
CA TYR A 58 6.44 -10.82 -4.82
C TYR A 58 7.61 -11.61 -5.41
N GLU A 59 7.83 -11.49 -6.72
CA GLU A 59 8.99 -12.05 -7.41
C GLU A 59 10.20 -11.12 -7.32
#